data_AF-A0A2V2QC08-F1
#
_entry.id   AF-A0A2V2QC08-F1
#
_cell.length_a   1.000
_cell.length_b   1.000
_cell.length_c   1.000
_cell.angle_alpha   90.00
_cell.angle_beta   90.00
_cell.angle_gamma   90.00
#
_symmetry.space_group_name_H-M   'P 1'
#
loop_
_entity.id
_entity.type
_entity.pdbx_description
1 polymer ?
#
loop_
_entity_poly.entity_id
_entity_poly.type
_entity_poly.pdbx_seq_one_letter_code
_entity_poly.pdbx_strand_id
1 'polypeptide(L)'
;AESAAPAPAAPATGSAPSAPTGSAPAPTGAFDALAATRPRIRRDVLFTETPGGVLFHNADGGFHLTGRTAYRFASLVVPHLTGHHRLDELCAGFGPAQRAMAAELVKTLYARGFARDIPAGETTASTAGADGTTATAGDDGLPEDIAERFAAQIAYVDHYTDGAPARFARYRATRVAVLGDDETARWCALSLVRNGCARIGTTTAHDDVTAEAAGAGARIETVTAPAGAEADWAGLAGYDVVVVTGAGAGARTHALLAAGVPEGVTVIPAWIFGRRLIVGPLATATSTGCWSCALLRLGANVDAGTAAALWSEAAGAVPVPGDALTGPVAAMVGNLVGYEIFRLTTGALPAETSGQLLVQDLASLDVMAEPVHPHPRCTRCAALAADQAPAPAALPDALALPATPTVETARDAEALVEELNRISTALVRPYTGIFSRYDDEELTQTPLKLSRVEVALGGGVRRRIAAFDVHHLAGARLRALYAAAEAYVEHVVPLVEARQDGRGEAVRTLVPADLTTGGGTGAEPTAWAAAASLITKEPVRVPAAALRPFGPYNRDRAQLA
;
A
#
# COMPACT_ATOMS: atom_id res chain seq x y z
N ALA A 1 -21.93 48.43 -4.22
CA ALA A 1 -21.17 49.51 -4.90
C ALA A 1 -19.71 49.17 -4.65
N GLU A 2 -18.85 48.82 -5.60
CA GLU A 2 -18.68 48.92 -7.06
C GLU A 2 -17.71 47.73 -7.37
N SER A 3 -17.49 47.18 -8.55
CA SER A 3 -17.69 47.55 -9.94
C SER A 3 -17.50 46.27 -10.77
N ALA A 4 -18.15 46.19 -11.92
CA ALA A 4 -18.21 45.06 -12.82
C ALA A 4 -17.29 45.24 -14.04
N ALA A 5 -17.06 44.10 -14.72
CA ALA A 5 -16.69 43.93 -16.14
C ALA A 5 -15.19 44.12 -16.51
N PRO A 6 -14.69 43.52 -17.63
CA PRO A 6 -15.45 43.01 -18.79
C PRO A 6 -15.06 41.63 -19.35
N ALA A 7 -15.99 41.09 -20.15
CA ALA A 7 -15.81 39.94 -21.05
C ALA A 7 -15.12 40.37 -22.37
N PRO A 8 -14.35 39.49 -23.02
CA PRO A 8 -13.86 39.74 -24.38
C PRO A 8 -14.74 39.07 -25.45
N ALA A 9 -14.72 39.73 -26.60
CA ALA A 9 -15.62 39.60 -27.74
C ALA A 9 -15.30 38.43 -28.69
N ALA A 10 -16.31 38.05 -29.47
CA ALA A 10 -16.15 37.23 -30.67
C ALA A 10 -15.55 38.04 -31.84
N PRO A 11 -14.83 37.38 -32.77
CA PRO A 11 -14.75 37.85 -34.14
C PRO A 11 -15.23 36.81 -35.17
N ALA A 12 -16.16 37.28 -36.00
CA ALA A 12 -16.28 37.15 -37.46
C ALA A 12 -16.00 35.83 -38.19
N THR A 13 -17.04 35.41 -38.91
CA THR A 13 -17.07 34.53 -40.08
C THR A 13 -16.08 34.96 -41.17
N GLY A 14 -15.29 34.00 -41.67
CA GLY A 14 -14.44 34.11 -42.85
C GLY A 14 -14.47 32.83 -43.68
N SER A 15 -14.47 33.00 -45.01
CA SER A 15 -14.89 32.08 -46.05
C SER A 15 -14.09 30.77 -46.20
N ALA A 16 -14.78 29.77 -46.77
CA ALA A 16 -14.26 28.46 -47.18
C ALA A 16 -13.10 28.53 -48.20
N PRO A 17 -12.23 27.51 -48.20
CA PRO A 17 -11.62 26.99 -49.41
C PRO A 17 -12.06 25.55 -49.69
N SER A 18 -12.29 25.34 -50.98
CA SER A 18 -12.60 24.12 -51.73
C SER A 18 -11.71 22.91 -51.44
N ALA A 19 -12.35 21.74 -51.53
CA ALA A 19 -11.76 20.40 -51.43
C ALA A 19 -10.66 20.12 -52.47
N PRO A 20 -9.65 19.30 -52.10
CA PRO A 20 -9.03 18.39 -53.03
C PRO A 20 -9.61 16.98 -52.84
N THR A 21 -10.19 16.48 -53.92
CA THR A 21 -10.47 15.06 -54.17
C THR A 21 -9.18 14.26 -54.08
N GLY A 22 -9.10 13.34 -53.11
CA GLY A 22 -8.02 12.38 -52.97
C GLY A 22 -8.54 11.10 -52.32
N SER A 23 -8.71 10.06 -53.14
CA SER A 23 -8.98 8.69 -52.72
C SER A 23 -7.83 8.16 -51.86
N ALA A 24 -8.00 8.10 -50.54
CA ALA A 24 -7.09 7.40 -49.64
C ALA A 24 -7.42 5.89 -49.59
N PRO A 25 -6.43 4.99 -49.55
CA PRO A 25 -6.65 3.55 -49.44
C PRO A 25 -7.19 3.17 -48.04
N ALA A 26 -7.96 2.08 -48.00
CA ALA A 26 -8.75 1.60 -46.86
C ALA A 26 -7.93 1.22 -45.59
N PRO A 27 -8.54 1.26 -44.39
CA PRO A 27 -7.91 1.02 -43.08
C PRO A 27 -7.76 -0.48 -42.73
N THR A 28 -7.16 -1.29 -43.59
CA THR A 28 -6.98 -2.74 -43.34
C THR A 28 -5.94 -3.07 -42.27
N GLY A 29 -4.92 -2.23 -42.08
CA GLY A 29 -3.80 -2.53 -41.16
C GLY A 29 -4.19 -2.65 -39.68
N ALA A 30 -5.22 -1.93 -39.22
CA ALA A 30 -5.65 -2.00 -37.82
C ALA A 30 -6.40 -3.30 -37.50
N PHE A 31 -7.16 -3.83 -38.47
CA PHE A 31 -7.88 -5.09 -38.29
C PHE A 31 -6.90 -6.27 -38.33
N ASP A 32 -5.97 -6.29 -39.29
CA ASP A 32 -5.01 -7.38 -39.42
C ASP A 32 -4.11 -7.50 -38.17
N ALA A 33 -3.77 -6.38 -37.54
CA ALA A 33 -3.01 -6.36 -36.28
C ALA A 33 -3.77 -6.93 -35.08
N LEU A 34 -5.11 -6.83 -35.07
CA LEU A 34 -5.97 -7.27 -33.96
C LEU A 34 -6.72 -8.57 -34.26
N ALA A 35 -6.68 -9.06 -35.50
CA ALA A 35 -7.43 -10.22 -35.98
C ALA A 35 -7.18 -11.48 -35.14
N ALA A 36 -5.96 -11.65 -34.63
CA ALA A 36 -5.60 -12.79 -33.80
C ALA A 36 -6.03 -12.69 -32.33
N THR A 37 -6.37 -11.49 -31.87
CA THR A 37 -6.70 -11.23 -30.45
C THR A 37 -8.08 -11.77 -30.09
N ARG A 38 -8.25 -12.17 -28.83
CA ARG A 38 -9.51 -12.61 -28.22
C ARG A 38 -9.99 -11.55 -27.22
N PRO A 39 -10.70 -10.51 -27.69
CA PRO A 39 -11.13 -9.42 -26.81
C PRO A 39 -12.12 -9.88 -25.75
N ARG A 40 -11.81 -9.59 -24.48
CA ARG A 40 -12.70 -9.70 -23.33
C ARG A 40 -12.95 -8.33 -22.72
N ILE A 41 -14.21 -7.89 -22.71
CA ILE A 41 -14.60 -6.62 -22.06
C ILE A 41 -14.64 -6.79 -20.53
N ARG A 42 -14.23 -5.76 -19.79
CA ARG A 42 -14.41 -5.71 -18.33
C ARG A 42 -15.91 -5.67 -18.01
N ARG A 43 -16.27 -6.27 -16.87
CA ARG A 43 -17.68 -6.49 -16.49
C ARG A 43 -18.36 -5.27 -15.86
N ASP A 44 -17.59 -4.29 -15.42
CA ASP A 44 -18.05 -3.00 -14.89
C ASP A 44 -18.25 -1.96 -15.99
N VAL A 45 -18.00 -2.32 -17.25
CA VAL A 45 -18.18 -1.43 -18.39
C VAL A 45 -19.65 -1.35 -18.74
N LEU A 46 -20.18 -0.13 -18.61
CA LEU A 46 -21.49 0.26 -19.07
C LEU A 46 -21.34 1.06 -20.36
N PHE A 47 -22.27 0.88 -21.30
CA PHE A 47 -22.31 1.69 -22.51
C PHE A 47 -23.73 2.24 -22.76
N THR A 48 -23.82 3.53 -23.03
CA THR A 48 -25.09 4.26 -23.16
C THR A 48 -25.15 5.04 -24.47
N GLU A 49 -26.35 5.08 -25.08
CA GLU A 49 -26.58 5.86 -26.29
C GLU A 49 -26.54 7.36 -25.99
N THR A 50 -25.89 8.13 -26.86
CA THR A 50 -25.86 9.60 -26.79
C THR A 50 -26.29 10.18 -28.14
N PRO A 51 -26.63 11.48 -28.22
CA PRO A 51 -26.94 12.13 -29.51
C PRO A 51 -25.80 12.04 -30.54
N GLY A 52 -24.56 11.84 -30.08
CA GLY A 52 -23.36 11.78 -30.92
C GLY A 52 -22.82 10.38 -31.18
N GLY A 53 -23.35 9.33 -30.52
CA GLY A 53 -22.83 7.96 -30.62
C GLY A 53 -23.05 7.15 -29.35
N VAL A 54 -21.98 6.64 -28.75
CA VAL A 54 -22.03 5.79 -27.54
C VAL A 54 -20.97 6.22 -26.53
N LEU A 55 -21.37 6.33 -25.26
CA LEU A 55 -20.49 6.58 -24.12
C LEU A 55 -20.22 5.26 -23.42
N PHE A 56 -18.96 4.86 -23.35
CA PHE A 56 -18.48 3.80 -22.47
C PHE A 56 -18.02 4.40 -21.15
N HIS A 57 -18.42 3.83 -20.01
CA HIS A 57 -17.95 4.28 -18.70
C HIS A 57 -17.90 3.14 -17.68
N ASN A 58 -17.05 3.29 -16.68
CA ASN A 58 -16.97 2.46 -15.49
C ASN A 58 -16.72 3.36 -14.27
N ALA A 59 -16.32 2.79 -13.13
CA ALA A 59 -16.00 3.57 -11.92
C ALA A 59 -14.74 4.46 -12.08
N ASP A 60 -13.83 4.09 -12.98
CA ASP A 60 -12.53 4.75 -13.16
C ASP A 60 -12.59 5.91 -14.18
N GLY A 61 -13.61 5.91 -15.06
CA GLY A 61 -13.78 6.96 -16.06
C GLY A 61 -14.63 6.54 -17.25
N GLY A 62 -14.50 7.25 -18.37
CA GLY A 62 -15.28 6.94 -19.57
C GLY A 62 -14.73 7.56 -20.85
N PHE A 63 -15.24 7.09 -21.99
CA PHE A 63 -14.90 7.61 -23.30
C PHE A 63 -16.08 7.57 -24.26
N HIS A 64 -16.11 8.54 -25.17
CA HIS A 64 -17.17 8.68 -26.15
C HIS A 64 -16.67 8.20 -27.52
N LEU A 65 -17.40 7.28 -28.14
CA LEU A 65 -17.20 6.90 -29.54
C LEU A 65 -18.26 7.58 -30.40
N THR A 66 -17.82 8.50 -31.26
CA THR A 66 -18.69 9.32 -32.11
C THR A 66 -19.10 8.57 -33.36
N GLY A 67 -20.39 8.60 -33.69
CA GLY A 67 -20.93 8.04 -34.93
C GLY A 67 -22.40 7.71 -34.80
N ARG A 68 -23.19 8.06 -35.82
CA ARG A 68 -24.65 7.82 -35.84
C ARG A 68 -25.06 6.36 -35.68
N THR A 69 -24.18 5.41 -36.03
CA THR A 69 -24.42 3.97 -35.92
C THR A 69 -23.60 3.31 -34.81
N ALA A 70 -22.84 4.10 -34.04
CA ALA A 70 -21.88 3.60 -33.06
C ALA A 70 -22.55 2.80 -31.95
N TYR A 71 -23.65 3.30 -31.39
CA TYR A 71 -24.40 2.59 -30.34
C TYR A 71 -24.95 1.25 -30.84
N ARG A 72 -25.64 1.25 -32.00
CA ARG A 72 -26.15 0.01 -32.61
C ARG A 72 -25.03 -1.00 -32.87
N PHE A 73 -23.87 -0.55 -33.33
CA PHE A 73 -22.73 -1.43 -33.56
C PHE A 73 -22.14 -1.97 -32.26
N ALA A 74 -21.98 -1.13 -31.24
CA ALA A 74 -21.53 -1.55 -29.92
C ALA A 74 -22.48 -2.61 -29.32
N SER A 75 -23.80 -2.39 -29.39
CA SER A 75 -24.81 -3.35 -28.91
C SER A 75 -24.76 -4.71 -29.61
N LEU A 76 -24.22 -4.78 -30.83
CA LEU A 76 -24.03 -6.04 -31.56
C LEU A 76 -22.70 -6.70 -31.23
N VAL A 77 -21.61 -5.95 -31.14
CA VAL A 77 -20.27 -6.51 -31.00
C VAL A 77 -19.90 -6.78 -29.53
N VAL A 78 -20.19 -5.84 -28.62
CA VAL A 78 -19.78 -5.89 -27.22
C VAL A 78 -20.22 -7.16 -26.49
N PRO A 79 -21.46 -7.66 -26.64
CA PRO A 79 -21.90 -8.90 -25.99
C PRO A 79 -21.09 -10.15 -26.36
N HIS A 80 -20.37 -10.12 -27.50
CA HIS A 80 -19.55 -11.22 -27.97
C HIS A 80 -18.06 -11.07 -27.61
N LEU A 81 -17.65 -9.93 -27.04
CA LEU A 81 -16.29 -9.70 -26.52
C LEU A 81 -16.11 -10.42 -25.18
N THR A 82 -16.22 -11.74 -25.20
CA THR A 82 -16.16 -12.62 -24.03
C THR A 82 -14.79 -13.27 -23.85
N GLY A 83 -13.84 -13.01 -24.75
CA GLY A 83 -12.53 -13.68 -24.80
C GLY A 83 -12.55 -15.11 -25.34
N HIS A 84 -13.72 -15.65 -25.73
CA HIS A 84 -13.82 -17.00 -26.30
C HIS A 84 -13.51 -17.06 -27.79
N HIS A 85 -13.76 -15.96 -28.52
CA HIS A 85 -13.61 -15.90 -29.98
C HIS A 85 -12.55 -14.88 -30.37
N ARG A 86 -11.81 -15.19 -31.44
CA ARG A 86 -10.87 -14.24 -32.05
C ARG A 86 -11.64 -13.13 -32.76
N LEU A 87 -11.02 -11.97 -32.91
CA LEU A 87 -11.66 -10.85 -33.59
C LEU A 87 -11.98 -11.17 -35.06
N ASP A 88 -11.16 -11.97 -35.73
CA ASP A 88 -11.45 -12.43 -37.09
C ASP A 88 -12.64 -13.40 -37.17
N GLU A 89 -12.77 -14.30 -36.20
CA GLU A 89 -13.93 -15.18 -36.03
C GLU A 89 -15.21 -14.36 -35.77
N LEU A 90 -15.16 -13.38 -34.87
CA LEU A 90 -16.29 -12.49 -34.56
C LEU A 90 -16.72 -11.63 -35.76
N CYS A 91 -15.77 -11.25 -36.60
CA CYS A 91 -16.02 -10.44 -37.80
C CYS A 91 -16.17 -11.29 -39.07
N ALA A 92 -16.34 -12.62 -38.95
CA ALA A 92 -16.59 -13.48 -40.08
C ALA A 92 -17.90 -13.04 -40.78
N GLY A 93 -17.80 -12.70 -42.08
CA GLY A 93 -18.93 -12.17 -42.85
C GLY A 93 -19.12 -10.64 -42.79
N PHE A 94 -18.31 -9.90 -42.03
CA PHE A 94 -18.34 -8.43 -42.04
C PHE A 94 -17.65 -7.89 -43.30
N GLY A 95 -18.22 -6.81 -43.86
CA GLY A 95 -17.58 -6.04 -44.94
C GLY A 95 -16.37 -5.23 -44.43
N PRO A 96 -15.53 -4.69 -45.33
CA PRO A 96 -14.30 -3.98 -44.94
C PRO A 96 -14.54 -2.82 -43.97
N ALA A 97 -15.63 -2.07 -44.15
CA ALA A 97 -15.98 -0.95 -43.28
C ALA A 97 -16.37 -1.40 -41.86
N GLN A 98 -17.13 -2.50 -41.74
CA GLN A 98 -17.51 -3.04 -40.43
C GLN A 98 -16.32 -3.66 -39.69
N ARG A 99 -15.40 -4.32 -40.41
CA ARG A 99 -14.14 -4.82 -39.83
C ARG A 99 -13.27 -3.68 -39.29
N ALA A 100 -13.16 -2.58 -40.03
CA ALA A 100 -12.44 -1.39 -39.58
C ALA A 100 -13.07 -0.79 -38.31
N MET A 101 -14.40 -0.73 -38.25
CA MET A 101 -15.11 -0.24 -37.06
C MET A 101 -14.96 -1.19 -35.85
N ALA A 102 -14.94 -2.51 -36.07
CA ALA A 102 -14.67 -3.49 -35.03
C ALA A 102 -13.24 -3.33 -34.47
N ALA A 103 -12.26 -3.20 -35.36
CA ALA A 103 -10.87 -2.99 -34.99
C ALA A 103 -10.67 -1.71 -34.19
N GLU A 104 -11.25 -0.58 -34.63
CA GLU A 104 -11.14 0.69 -33.90
C GLU A 104 -11.87 0.66 -32.54
N LEU A 105 -13.00 -0.04 -32.43
CA LEU A 105 -13.67 -0.26 -31.14
C LEU A 105 -12.78 -1.06 -30.20
N VAL A 106 -12.29 -2.23 -30.61
CA VAL A 106 -11.44 -3.10 -29.77
C VAL A 106 -10.14 -2.40 -29.39
N LYS A 107 -9.50 -1.73 -30.35
CA LYS A 107 -8.31 -0.90 -30.12
C LYS A 107 -8.56 0.17 -29.06
N THR A 108 -9.68 0.88 -29.15
CA THR A 108 -10.04 1.92 -28.18
C THR A 108 -10.31 1.32 -26.79
N LEU A 109 -11.01 0.18 -26.73
CA LEU A 109 -11.26 -0.53 -25.49
C LEU A 109 -9.95 -1.01 -24.83
N TYR A 110 -8.99 -1.54 -25.60
CA TYR A 110 -7.68 -1.93 -25.09
C TYR A 110 -6.87 -0.72 -24.61
N ALA A 111 -6.77 0.33 -25.43
CA ALA A 111 -6.01 1.53 -25.10
C ALA A 111 -6.54 2.25 -23.84
N ARG A 112 -7.84 2.12 -23.56
CA ARG A 112 -8.48 2.71 -22.37
C ARG A 112 -8.57 1.74 -21.18
N GLY A 113 -8.16 0.47 -21.33
CA GLY A 113 -8.27 -0.54 -20.27
C GLY A 113 -9.70 -1.06 -20.02
N PHE A 114 -10.62 -0.88 -20.98
CA PHE A 114 -12.00 -1.35 -20.90
C PHE A 114 -12.15 -2.80 -21.42
N ALA A 115 -11.18 -3.29 -22.18
CA ALA A 115 -11.07 -4.69 -22.59
C ALA A 115 -9.62 -5.14 -22.54
N ARG A 116 -9.40 -6.45 -22.59
CA ARG A 116 -8.08 -7.09 -22.60
C ARG A 116 -8.05 -8.26 -23.58
N ASP A 117 -6.87 -8.59 -24.11
CA ASP A 117 -6.66 -9.75 -24.97
C ASP A 117 -6.42 -10.99 -24.12
N ILE A 118 -7.18 -12.06 -24.35
CA ILE A 118 -7.08 -13.31 -23.59
C ILE A 118 -6.13 -14.30 -24.28
N PRO A 119 -5.07 -14.78 -23.60
CA PRO A 119 -4.16 -15.76 -24.16
C PRO A 119 -4.86 -17.08 -24.53
N ALA A 120 -4.42 -17.72 -25.62
CA ALA A 120 -5.06 -18.92 -26.16
C ALA A 120 -5.16 -20.11 -25.17
N GLY A 121 -4.24 -20.21 -24.20
CA GLY A 121 -4.24 -21.28 -23.18
C GLY A 121 -5.26 -21.11 -22.06
N GLU A 122 -5.87 -19.92 -21.91
CA GLU A 122 -6.86 -19.65 -20.86
C GLU A 122 -8.30 -20.00 -21.29
N THR A 123 -8.56 -20.06 -22.59
CA THR A 123 -9.90 -20.36 -23.12
C THR A 123 -10.23 -21.86 -23.04
N THR A 124 -9.23 -22.74 -23.17
CA THR A 124 -9.40 -24.21 -23.20
C THR A 124 -9.82 -24.80 -21.85
N ALA A 125 -9.57 -24.13 -20.74
CA ALA A 125 -10.03 -24.54 -19.41
C ALA A 125 -11.54 -24.29 -19.18
N SER A 126 -12.19 -23.48 -20.04
CA SER A 126 -13.60 -23.10 -19.90
C SER A 126 -14.53 -23.79 -20.90
N THR A 127 -14.00 -24.51 -21.91
CA THR A 127 -14.80 -25.13 -22.99
C THR A 127 -14.64 -26.64 -23.10
N ALA A 128 -13.96 -27.31 -22.16
CA ALA A 128 -13.90 -28.77 -22.08
C ALA A 128 -15.22 -29.37 -21.53
N GLY A 129 -16.33 -29.06 -22.18
CA GLY A 129 -17.64 -29.66 -21.96
C GLY A 129 -18.28 -29.96 -23.31
N ALA A 130 -17.80 -30.97 -24.02
CA ALA A 130 -18.54 -31.61 -25.12
C ALA A 130 -17.95 -32.94 -25.60
N ASP A 131 -16.62 -33.12 -25.65
CA ASP A 131 -16.05 -34.33 -26.26
C ASP A 131 -15.29 -35.19 -25.25
N GLY A 132 -15.94 -36.30 -24.87
CA GLY A 132 -15.41 -37.33 -23.98
C GLY A 132 -14.22 -38.07 -24.56
N THR A 133 -13.04 -37.47 -24.45
CA THR A 133 -11.77 -38.17 -24.72
C THR A 133 -10.81 -37.97 -23.56
N THR A 134 -10.44 -39.10 -22.96
CA THR A 134 -9.53 -39.25 -21.82
C THR A 134 -8.19 -38.55 -22.07
N ALA A 135 -7.96 -37.43 -21.37
CA ALA A 135 -6.63 -36.84 -21.24
C ALA A 135 -5.93 -37.44 -20.00
N THR A 136 -4.80 -38.10 -20.26
CA THR A 136 -3.85 -38.65 -19.30
C THR A 136 -3.19 -37.55 -18.46
N ALA A 137 -3.21 -37.76 -17.13
CA ALA A 137 -2.38 -37.16 -16.07
C ALA A 137 -1.45 -35.99 -16.46
N GLY A 138 -1.80 -34.78 -16.02
CA GLY A 138 -0.91 -33.62 -16.03
C GLY A 138 -1.53 -32.21 -16.11
N ASP A 139 -2.85 -32.02 -15.94
CA ASP A 139 -3.49 -30.70 -16.03
C ASP A 139 -4.53 -30.51 -14.90
N ASP A 140 -4.12 -29.83 -13.82
CA ASP A 140 -4.86 -29.64 -12.56
C ASP A 140 -6.00 -28.59 -12.70
N GLY A 141 -7.06 -28.95 -13.43
CA GLY A 141 -8.29 -28.15 -13.50
C GLY A 141 -9.13 -28.21 -12.21
N LEU A 142 -9.84 -27.14 -11.88
CA LEU A 142 -10.88 -27.16 -10.83
C LEU A 142 -11.97 -28.17 -11.19
N PRO A 143 -12.43 -29.01 -10.22
CA PRO A 143 -13.63 -29.83 -10.43
C PRO A 143 -14.83 -28.99 -10.87
N GLU A 144 -15.63 -29.50 -11.81
CA GLU A 144 -16.72 -28.76 -12.44
C GLU A 144 -17.78 -28.28 -11.45
N ASP A 145 -18.13 -29.11 -10.47
CA ASP A 145 -19.06 -28.78 -9.39
C ASP A 145 -18.55 -27.62 -8.52
N ILE A 146 -17.24 -27.58 -8.26
CA ILE A 146 -16.61 -26.49 -7.53
C ILE A 146 -16.54 -25.22 -8.38
N ALA A 147 -16.22 -25.36 -9.67
CA ALA A 147 -16.19 -24.23 -10.60
C ALA A 147 -17.57 -23.58 -10.75
N GLU A 148 -18.63 -24.40 -10.83
CA GLU A 148 -20.01 -23.92 -10.91
C GLU A 148 -20.45 -23.24 -9.60
N ARG A 149 -20.16 -23.87 -8.45
CA ARG A 149 -20.50 -23.31 -7.12
C ARG A 149 -19.86 -21.95 -6.89
N PHE A 150 -18.58 -21.79 -7.25
CA PHE A 150 -17.82 -20.56 -7.03
C PHE A 150 -17.64 -19.74 -8.31
N ALA A 151 -18.57 -19.91 -9.26
CA ALA A 151 -18.54 -19.17 -10.52
C ALA A 151 -18.45 -17.66 -10.26
N ALA A 152 -19.22 -17.11 -9.32
CA ALA A 152 -19.17 -15.69 -8.99
C ALA A 152 -17.77 -15.21 -8.55
N GLN A 153 -17.06 -15.98 -7.72
CA GLN A 153 -15.72 -15.66 -7.23
C GLN A 153 -14.66 -15.79 -8.32
N ILE A 154 -14.69 -16.86 -9.12
CA ILE A 154 -13.79 -17.03 -10.27
C ILE A 154 -13.98 -15.86 -11.23
N ALA A 155 -15.23 -15.50 -11.46
CA ALA A 155 -15.61 -14.48 -12.41
C ALA A 155 -15.33 -13.06 -11.87
N TYR A 156 -15.24 -12.89 -10.54
CA TYR A 156 -14.64 -11.72 -9.89
C TYR A 156 -13.13 -11.65 -10.11
N VAL A 157 -12.38 -12.75 -9.96
CA VAL A 157 -10.92 -12.76 -10.24
C VAL A 157 -10.66 -12.40 -11.70
N ASP A 158 -11.42 -12.99 -12.62
CA ASP A 158 -11.34 -12.73 -14.07
C ASP A 158 -11.59 -11.26 -14.45
N HIS A 159 -12.34 -10.53 -13.61
CA HIS A 159 -12.56 -9.11 -13.81
C HIS A 159 -11.26 -8.30 -13.70
N TYR A 160 -10.35 -8.68 -12.78
CA TYR A 160 -9.16 -7.91 -12.47
C TYR A 160 -7.87 -8.53 -13.03
N THR A 161 -7.83 -9.84 -13.26
CA THR A 161 -6.60 -10.52 -13.66
C THR A 161 -6.86 -11.81 -14.46
N ASP A 162 -5.86 -12.21 -15.24
CA ASP A 162 -5.84 -13.42 -16.07
C ASP A 162 -5.68 -14.72 -15.27
N GLY A 163 -6.01 -15.85 -15.89
CA GLY A 163 -5.84 -17.17 -15.29
C GLY A 163 -6.74 -17.39 -14.06
N ALA A 164 -7.94 -16.80 -14.06
CA ALA A 164 -8.84 -16.80 -12.91
C ALA A 164 -9.14 -18.19 -12.31
N PRO A 165 -9.38 -19.26 -13.09
CA PRO A 165 -9.55 -20.60 -12.54
C PRO A 165 -8.31 -21.06 -11.77
N ALA A 166 -7.11 -20.96 -12.34
CA ALA A 166 -5.87 -21.37 -11.68
C ALA A 166 -5.58 -20.55 -10.41
N ARG A 167 -5.85 -19.24 -10.44
CA ARG A 167 -5.72 -18.36 -9.26
C ARG A 167 -6.71 -18.71 -8.16
N PHE A 168 -7.94 -19.03 -8.53
CA PHE A 168 -8.95 -19.49 -7.59
C PHE A 168 -8.62 -20.87 -7.02
N ALA A 169 -8.10 -21.80 -7.83
CA ALA A 169 -7.60 -23.10 -7.36
C ALA A 169 -6.50 -22.92 -6.31
N ARG A 170 -5.57 -22.00 -6.53
CA ARG A 170 -4.53 -21.64 -5.55
C ARG A 170 -5.13 -21.12 -4.24
N TYR A 171 -6.06 -20.17 -4.30
CA TYR A 171 -6.77 -19.69 -3.10
C TYR A 171 -7.48 -20.81 -2.34
N ARG A 172 -8.15 -21.71 -3.09
CA ARG A 172 -8.84 -22.86 -2.51
C ARG A 172 -7.88 -23.81 -1.79
N ALA A 173 -6.66 -23.98 -2.33
CA ALA A 173 -5.61 -24.81 -1.76
C ALA A 173 -4.89 -24.15 -0.57
N THR A 174 -4.92 -22.82 -0.45
CA THR A 174 -4.31 -22.08 0.67
C THR A 174 -4.82 -22.59 2.01
N ARG A 175 -3.90 -22.91 2.91
CA ARG A 175 -4.19 -23.28 4.29
C ARG A 175 -4.19 -22.03 5.17
N VAL A 176 -5.34 -21.71 5.77
CA VAL A 176 -5.51 -20.52 6.61
C VAL A 176 -5.75 -20.92 8.07
N ALA A 177 -4.93 -20.44 9.01
CA ALA A 177 -5.18 -20.56 10.44
C ALA A 177 -5.81 -19.25 10.96
N VAL A 178 -6.97 -19.36 11.61
CA VAL A 178 -7.66 -18.24 12.27
C VAL A 178 -7.49 -18.38 13.77
N LEU A 179 -6.60 -17.54 14.32
CA LEU A 179 -6.24 -17.50 15.72
C LEU A 179 -7.08 -16.45 16.45
N GLY A 180 -8.22 -16.88 16.96
CA GLY A 180 -9.14 -16.06 17.73
C GLY A 180 -10.37 -16.87 18.17
N ASP A 181 -10.89 -16.57 19.33
CA ASP A 181 -12.06 -17.22 19.93
C ASP A 181 -13.30 -16.30 19.94
N ASP A 182 -13.23 -15.18 19.21
CA ASP A 182 -14.25 -14.14 19.16
C ASP A 182 -15.17 -14.23 17.94
N GLU A 183 -16.21 -13.38 17.89
CA GLU A 183 -17.11 -13.32 16.74
C GLU A 183 -16.37 -12.93 15.45
N THR A 184 -15.32 -12.11 15.54
CA THR A 184 -14.50 -11.75 14.37
C THR A 184 -13.82 -12.99 13.78
N ALA A 185 -13.23 -13.87 14.59
CA ALA A 185 -12.66 -15.13 14.13
C ALA A 185 -13.72 -16.01 13.45
N ARG A 186 -14.91 -16.15 14.06
CA ARG A 186 -16.03 -16.89 13.47
C ARG A 186 -16.42 -16.33 12.10
N TRP A 187 -16.60 -15.02 11.98
CA TRP A 187 -16.96 -14.37 10.71
C TRP A 187 -15.85 -14.44 9.66
N CYS A 188 -14.58 -14.40 10.07
CA CYS A 188 -13.46 -14.62 9.18
C CYS A 188 -13.48 -16.03 8.60
N ALA A 189 -13.63 -17.05 9.45
CA ALA A 189 -13.74 -18.45 9.01
C ALA A 189 -14.93 -18.65 8.06
N LEU A 190 -16.10 -18.09 8.38
CA LEU A 190 -17.28 -18.17 7.51
C LEU A 190 -17.06 -17.46 6.17
N SER A 191 -16.39 -16.30 6.17
CA SER A 191 -16.05 -15.57 4.96
C SER A 191 -15.10 -16.37 4.06
N LEU A 192 -14.08 -17.03 4.64
CA LEU A 192 -13.16 -17.90 3.91
C LEU A 192 -13.88 -19.07 3.25
N VAL A 193 -14.78 -19.74 3.97
CA VAL A 193 -15.59 -20.84 3.42
C VAL A 193 -16.46 -20.34 2.26
N ARG A 194 -17.18 -19.23 2.46
CA ARG A 194 -18.12 -18.69 1.45
C ARG A 194 -17.42 -18.18 0.20
N ASN A 195 -16.17 -17.76 0.32
CA ASN A 195 -15.35 -17.37 -0.82
C ASN A 195 -14.61 -18.54 -1.47
N GLY A 196 -14.59 -19.73 -0.84
CA GLY A 196 -14.11 -20.97 -1.46
C GLY A 196 -12.78 -21.52 -0.94
N CYS A 197 -12.23 -21.01 0.16
CA CYS A 197 -11.08 -21.61 0.84
C CYS A 197 -11.44 -23.00 1.37
N ALA A 198 -10.61 -24.03 1.10
CA ALA A 198 -10.93 -25.41 1.45
C ALA A 198 -10.22 -25.95 2.70
N ARG A 199 -9.27 -25.20 3.28
CA ARG A 199 -8.40 -25.68 4.36
C ARG A 199 -8.27 -24.61 5.42
N ILE A 200 -9.12 -24.69 6.44
CA ILE A 200 -9.23 -23.66 7.47
C ILE A 200 -9.00 -24.30 8.83
N GLY A 201 -8.05 -23.76 9.57
CA GLY A 201 -7.81 -24.08 10.97
C GLY A 201 -8.44 -23.02 11.87
N THR A 202 -9.21 -23.41 12.89
CA THR A 202 -9.77 -22.47 13.88
C THR A 202 -9.40 -22.90 15.30
N THR A 203 -9.21 -21.95 16.21
CA THR A 203 -9.00 -22.25 17.63
C THR A 203 -10.28 -22.73 18.33
N THR A 204 -11.43 -22.24 17.86
CA THR A 204 -12.75 -22.60 18.38
C THR A 204 -13.61 -23.18 17.25
N ALA A 205 -14.34 -24.25 17.54
CA ALA A 205 -15.31 -24.82 16.62
C ALA A 205 -16.62 -24.03 16.66
N HIS A 206 -17.20 -23.75 15.49
CA HIS A 206 -18.50 -23.12 15.35
C HIS A 206 -19.38 -23.99 14.43
N ASP A 207 -20.58 -24.33 14.89
CA ASP A 207 -21.48 -25.25 14.20
C ASP A 207 -21.90 -24.73 12.82
N ASP A 208 -22.15 -23.43 12.71
CA ASP A 208 -22.57 -22.79 11.46
C ASP A 208 -21.43 -22.74 10.43
N VAL A 209 -20.18 -22.51 10.88
CA VAL A 209 -19.00 -22.58 10.01
C VAL A 209 -18.80 -24.01 9.51
N THR A 210 -18.98 -25.00 10.38
CA THR A 210 -18.87 -26.42 10.02
C THR A 210 -19.94 -26.84 9.02
N ALA A 211 -21.18 -26.38 9.21
CA ALA A 211 -22.29 -26.63 8.31
C ALA A 211 -22.06 -26.00 6.91
N GLU A 212 -21.61 -24.75 6.86
CA GLU A 212 -21.27 -24.08 5.60
C GLU A 212 -20.09 -24.78 4.90
N ALA A 213 -19.07 -25.20 5.67
CA ALA A 213 -17.88 -25.88 5.14
C ALA A 213 -18.23 -27.20 4.44
N ALA A 214 -19.16 -27.98 5.00
CA ALA A 214 -19.64 -29.21 4.39
C ALA A 214 -20.25 -28.97 3.00
N GLY A 215 -21.05 -27.91 2.84
CA GLY A 215 -21.64 -27.54 1.54
C GLY A 215 -20.64 -26.94 0.55
N ALA A 216 -19.51 -26.41 1.03
CA ALA A 216 -18.45 -25.80 0.23
C ALA A 216 -17.28 -26.76 -0.10
N GLY A 217 -17.34 -28.02 0.33
CA GLY A 217 -16.24 -28.97 0.21
C GLY A 217 -14.97 -28.49 0.94
N ALA A 218 -15.15 -27.74 2.03
CA ALA A 218 -14.07 -27.23 2.86
C ALA A 218 -13.88 -28.09 4.10
N ARG A 219 -12.66 -28.14 4.61
CA ARG A 219 -12.31 -28.83 5.86
C ARG A 219 -11.98 -27.80 6.92
N ILE A 220 -12.67 -27.90 8.06
CA ILE A 220 -12.35 -27.18 9.29
C ILE A 220 -11.56 -28.12 10.19
N GLU A 221 -10.41 -27.67 10.68
CA GLU A 221 -9.59 -28.37 11.67
C GLU A 221 -9.32 -27.49 12.89
N THR A 222 -9.03 -28.11 14.03
CA THR A 222 -8.71 -27.37 15.25
C THR A 222 -7.22 -27.02 15.27
N VAL A 223 -6.91 -25.75 15.49
CA VAL A 223 -5.54 -25.27 15.67
C VAL A 223 -5.27 -25.04 17.14
N THR A 224 -4.18 -25.62 17.65
CA THR A 224 -3.68 -25.34 18.99
C THR A 224 -2.50 -24.39 18.88
N ALA A 225 -2.66 -23.15 19.33
CA ALA A 225 -1.59 -22.16 19.38
C ALA A 225 -1.55 -21.53 20.79
N PRO A 226 -0.37 -21.36 21.40
CA PRO A 226 -0.27 -20.65 22.68
C PRO A 226 -0.84 -19.24 22.53
N ALA A 227 -1.53 -18.77 23.58
CA ALA A 227 -2.16 -17.46 23.57
C ALA A 227 -1.18 -16.36 24.00
N GLY A 228 -1.42 -15.13 23.54
CA GLY A 228 -0.72 -13.94 24.03
C GLY A 228 0.80 -13.97 23.81
N ALA A 229 1.54 -13.57 24.84
CA ALA A 229 2.99 -13.34 24.78
C ALA A 229 3.84 -14.63 24.62
N GLU A 230 3.24 -15.82 24.82
CA GLU A 230 3.91 -17.11 24.69
C GLU A 230 3.73 -17.74 23.30
N ALA A 231 3.06 -17.06 22.37
CA ALA A 231 2.77 -17.60 21.05
C ALA A 231 4.03 -17.86 20.22
N ASP A 232 4.07 -19.04 19.61
CA ASP A 232 5.14 -19.49 18.74
C ASP A 232 4.59 -20.15 17.46
N TRP A 233 5.49 -20.75 16.68
CA TRP A 233 5.17 -21.42 15.42
C TRP A 233 4.91 -22.93 15.58
N ALA A 234 5.03 -23.50 16.78
CA ALA A 234 5.04 -24.95 16.99
C ALA A 234 3.68 -25.63 16.69
N GLY A 235 2.58 -24.86 16.67
CA GLY A 235 1.24 -25.33 16.29
C GLY A 235 0.73 -24.84 14.92
N LEU A 236 1.56 -24.10 14.18
CA LEU A 236 1.16 -23.40 12.94
C LEU A 236 1.86 -23.96 11.69
N ALA A 237 2.53 -25.11 11.84
CA ALA A 237 3.27 -25.74 10.75
C ALA A 237 2.36 -26.09 9.56
N GLY A 238 2.75 -25.59 8.38
CA GLY A 238 2.10 -25.85 7.11
C GLY A 238 0.86 -24.99 6.81
N TYR A 239 0.55 -23.97 7.61
CA TYR A 239 -0.37 -22.91 7.21
C TYR A 239 0.36 -21.86 6.37
N ASP A 240 -0.28 -21.39 5.31
CA ASP A 240 0.27 -20.36 4.42
C ASP A 240 -0.10 -18.95 4.93
N VAL A 241 -1.27 -18.83 5.58
CA VAL A 241 -1.76 -17.57 6.13
C VAL A 241 -2.22 -17.77 7.57
N VAL A 242 -1.79 -16.89 8.47
CA VAL A 242 -2.18 -16.86 9.88
C VAL A 242 -2.89 -15.55 10.18
N VAL A 243 -4.17 -15.64 10.51
CA VAL A 243 -5.00 -14.53 10.96
C VAL A 243 -4.96 -14.47 12.48
N VAL A 244 -4.80 -13.29 13.05
CA VAL A 244 -4.80 -13.09 14.51
C VAL A 244 -5.87 -12.09 14.89
N THR A 245 -6.87 -12.50 15.68
CA THR A 245 -8.00 -11.65 16.11
C THR A 245 -8.30 -11.82 17.60
N GLY A 246 -9.26 -11.04 18.10
CA GLY A 246 -9.76 -11.13 19.46
C GLY A 246 -8.85 -10.55 20.54
N ALA A 247 -9.19 -10.91 21.77
CA ALA A 247 -8.44 -10.51 22.96
C ALA A 247 -6.97 -10.92 22.85
N GLY A 248 -6.06 -9.96 23.04
CA GLY A 248 -4.62 -10.21 23.01
C GLY A 248 -4.06 -10.44 21.61
N ALA A 249 -4.81 -10.11 20.55
CA ALA A 249 -4.34 -10.20 19.17
C ALA A 249 -3.01 -9.44 18.96
N GLY A 250 -2.86 -8.26 19.57
CA GLY A 250 -1.61 -7.49 19.52
C GLY A 250 -0.43 -8.23 20.16
N ALA A 251 -0.61 -8.73 21.38
CA ALA A 251 0.42 -9.51 22.09
C ALA A 251 0.82 -10.77 21.33
N ARG A 252 -0.15 -11.53 20.81
CA ARG A 252 0.09 -12.73 20.00
C ARG A 252 0.84 -12.40 18.71
N THR A 253 0.43 -11.33 18.03
CA THR A 253 1.11 -10.86 16.82
C THR A 253 2.55 -10.47 17.12
N HIS A 254 2.80 -9.77 18.22
CA HIS A 254 4.16 -9.42 18.64
C HIS A 254 5.03 -10.66 18.87
N ALA A 255 4.52 -11.65 19.60
CA ALA A 255 5.25 -12.89 19.89
C ALA A 255 5.58 -13.68 18.62
N LEU A 256 4.63 -13.86 17.70
CA LEU A 256 4.86 -14.52 16.41
C LEU A 256 5.91 -13.79 15.55
N LEU A 257 5.88 -12.45 15.53
CA LEU A 257 6.87 -11.64 14.81
C LEU A 257 8.26 -11.74 15.44
N ALA A 258 8.34 -11.80 16.78
CA ALA A 258 9.59 -11.94 17.52
C ALA A 258 10.21 -13.34 17.34
N ALA A 259 9.38 -14.39 17.24
CA ALA A 259 9.81 -15.74 16.93
C ALA A 259 10.30 -15.92 15.47
N GLY A 260 10.02 -14.95 14.60
CA GLY A 260 10.42 -14.95 13.19
C GLY A 260 9.41 -15.64 12.30
N VAL A 261 8.80 -14.89 11.37
CA VAL A 261 7.80 -15.44 10.43
C VAL A 261 8.50 -16.42 9.47
N PRO A 262 8.03 -17.68 9.35
CA PRO A 262 8.59 -18.64 8.42
C PRO A 262 8.46 -18.19 6.96
N GLU A 263 9.36 -18.69 6.10
CA GLU A 263 9.28 -18.43 4.66
C GLU A 263 7.97 -18.97 4.07
N GLY A 264 7.36 -18.21 3.16
CA GLY A 264 6.08 -18.54 2.55
C GLY A 264 4.84 -18.26 3.42
N VAL A 265 5.02 -17.90 4.70
CA VAL A 265 3.91 -17.62 5.62
C VAL A 265 3.61 -16.13 5.69
N THR A 266 2.32 -15.79 5.71
CA THR A 266 1.83 -14.42 5.92
C THR A 266 0.99 -14.33 7.20
N VAL A 267 1.25 -13.32 8.04
CA VAL A 267 0.46 -13.00 9.23
C VAL A 267 -0.39 -11.77 8.97
N ILE A 268 -1.70 -11.83 9.25
CA ILE A 268 -2.63 -10.69 9.14
C ILE A 268 -3.31 -10.47 10.49
N PRO A 269 -2.91 -9.43 11.24
CA PRO A 269 -3.52 -9.13 12.53
C PRO A 269 -4.75 -8.21 12.39
N ALA A 270 -5.76 -8.42 13.24
CA ALA A 270 -6.84 -7.47 13.51
C ALA A 270 -6.93 -7.24 15.02
N TRP A 271 -6.77 -5.99 15.47
CA TRP A 271 -6.58 -5.66 16.89
C TRP A 271 -7.14 -4.27 17.21
N ILE A 272 -7.38 -4.00 18.49
CA ILE A 272 -7.97 -2.75 18.95
C ILE A 272 -6.89 -1.80 19.50
N PHE A 273 -6.97 -0.53 19.11
CA PHE A 273 -6.20 0.57 19.67
C PHE A 273 -7.17 1.66 20.18
N GLY A 274 -7.50 1.60 21.46
CA GLY A 274 -8.48 2.48 22.08
C GLY A 274 -9.85 2.31 21.42
N ARG A 275 -10.36 3.36 20.78
CA ARG A 275 -11.65 3.33 20.05
C ARG A 275 -11.55 2.85 18.60
N ARG A 276 -10.38 2.41 18.16
CA ARG A 276 -10.09 2.12 16.74
C ARG A 276 -9.82 0.65 16.56
N LEU A 277 -10.40 0.06 15.52
CA LEU A 277 -9.95 -1.20 14.98
C LEU A 277 -8.79 -0.94 14.02
N ILE A 278 -7.75 -1.76 14.14
CA ILE A 278 -6.61 -1.79 13.24
C ILE A 278 -6.57 -3.15 12.56
N VAL A 279 -6.52 -3.16 11.23
CA VAL A 279 -6.25 -4.38 10.43
C VAL A 279 -4.94 -4.22 9.70
N GLY A 280 -4.08 -5.24 9.80
CA GLY A 280 -2.71 -5.18 9.34
C GLY A 280 -1.75 -4.45 10.31
N PRO A 281 -0.54 -4.13 9.83
CA PRO A 281 0.00 -4.50 8.52
C PRO A 281 0.22 -6.01 8.40
N LEU A 282 0.05 -6.57 7.21
CA LEU A 282 0.43 -7.96 6.98
C LEU A 282 1.95 -8.11 7.13
N ALA A 283 2.38 -9.27 7.61
CA ALA A 283 3.79 -9.55 7.83
C ALA A 283 4.23 -10.87 7.18
N THR A 284 5.37 -10.83 6.50
CA THR A 284 6.08 -12.00 5.96
C THR A 284 7.47 -12.08 6.57
N ALA A 285 8.24 -13.12 6.24
CA ALA A 285 9.64 -13.26 6.66
C ALA A 285 10.50 -12.01 6.36
N THR A 286 10.24 -11.35 5.23
CA THR A 286 11.06 -10.23 4.72
C THR A 286 10.38 -8.88 4.77
N SER A 287 9.08 -8.81 5.11
CA SER A 287 8.37 -7.53 5.13
C SER A 287 8.81 -6.65 6.31
N THR A 288 8.86 -5.35 6.05
CA THR A 288 9.15 -4.31 7.04
C THR A 288 7.89 -3.49 7.32
N GLY A 289 7.92 -2.62 8.34
CA GLY A 289 6.71 -1.92 8.80
C GLY A 289 5.73 -2.85 9.53
N CYS A 290 6.21 -3.58 10.55
CA CYS A 290 5.42 -4.57 11.28
C CYS A 290 4.50 -3.96 12.37
N TRP A 291 3.77 -4.82 13.10
CA TRP A 291 2.92 -4.43 14.24
C TRP A 291 3.66 -3.54 15.26
N SER A 292 4.90 -3.87 15.61
CA SER A 292 5.70 -3.06 16.53
C SER A 292 6.00 -1.66 15.98
N CYS A 293 6.24 -1.53 14.67
CA CYS A 293 6.39 -0.22 14.02
C CYS A 293 5.09 0.57 14.11
N ALA A 294 3.95 -0.07 13.79
CA ALA A 294 2.64 0.55 13.86
C ALA A 294 2.32 1.03 15.29
N LEU A 295 2.53 0.19 16.31
CA LEU A 295 2.24 0.54 17.70
C LEU A 295 3.14 1.69 18.20
N LEU A 296 4.41 1.74 17.82
CA LEU A 296 5.29 2.87 18.15
C LEU A 296 4.79 4.18 17.53
N ARG A 297 4.30 4.15 16.27
CA ARG A 297 3.75 5.35 15.60
C ARG A 297 2.41 5.77 16.19
N LEU A 298 1.50 4.83 16.41
CA LEU A 298 0.20 5.09 17.04
C LEU A 298 0.35 5.65 18.45
N GLY A 299 1.28 5.10 19.25
CA GLY A 299 1.58 5.63 20.58
C GLY A 299 2.13 7.06 20.54
N ALA A 300 2.90 7.40 19.52
CA ALA A 300 3.48 8.73 19.37
C ALA A 300 2.46 9.75 18.82
N ASN A 301 1.66 9.36 17.83
CA ASN A 301 0.78 10.24 17.06
C ASN A 301 -0.68 10.27 17.56
N VAL A 302 -1.11 9.27 18.33
CA VAL A 302 -2.50 9.13 18.75
C VAL A 302 -2.60 9.15 20.27
N ASP A 303 -2.18 8.08 20.94
CA ASP A 303 -2.30 7.95 22.39
C ASP A 303 -1.21 7.07 23.01
N ALA A 304 -0.35 7.68 23.83
CA ALA A 304 0.76 6.99 24.46
C ALA A 304 0.29 5.99 25.54
N GLY A 305 -0.83 6.27 26.21
CA GLY A 305 -1.39 5.42 27.26
C GLY A 305 -1.85 4.06 26.72
N THR A 306 -2.66 4.08 25.66
CA THR A 306 -3.11 2.87 24.95
C THR A 306 -1.92 2.06 24.44
N ALA A 307 -0.90 2.72 23.87
CA ALA A 307 0.28 2.01 23.42
C ALA A 307 1.05 1.35 24.57
N ALA A 308 1.19 2.03 25.72
CA ALA A 308 1.84 1.47 26.89
C ALA A 308 1.09 0.25 27.45
N ALA A 309 -0.24 0.26 27.44
CA ALA A 309 -1.06 -0.89 27.84
C ALA A 309 -0.79 -2.10 26.95
N LEU A 310 -0.85 -1.92 25.62
CA LEU A 310 -0.59 -2.98 24.65
C LEU A 310 0.85 -3.51 24.71
N TRP A 311 1.84 -2.64 24.96
CA TRP A 311 3.21 -3.09 25.22
C TRP A 311 3.34 -3.90 26.50
N SER A 312 2.58 -3.54 27.54
CA SER A 312 2.56 -4.29 28.80
C SER A 312 1.93 -5.67 28.61
N GLU A 313 0.86 -5.77 27.80
CA GLU A 313 0.25 -7.05 27.42
C GLU A 313 1.21 -7.91 26.60
N ALA A 314 1.86 -7.32 25.59
CA ALA A 314 2.83 -8.01 24.73
C ALA A 314 4.06 -8.49 25.51
N ALA A 315 4.44 -7.80 26.59
CA ALA A 315 5.50 -8.21 27.50
C ALA A 315 5.05 -9.27 28.53
N GLY A 316 3.76 -9.64 28.56
CA GLY A 316 3.19 -10.53 29.58
C GLY A 316 3.18 -9.92 30.98
N ALA A 317 3.32 -8.59 31.10
CA ALA A 317 3.38 -7.89 32.38
C ALA A 317 1.99 -7.64 32.98
N VAL A 318 0.94 -7.67 32.15
CA VAL A 318 -0.46 -7.50 32.56
C VAL A 318 -1.34 -8.55 31.88
N PRO A 319 -2.48 -8.93 32.48
CA PRO A 319 -3.43 -9.83 31.83
C PRO A 319 -4.02 -9.19 30.57
N VAL A 320 -4.36 -10.03 29.60
CA VAL A 320 -5.06 -9.62 28.39
C VAL A 320 -6.52 -9.27 28.73
N PRO A 321 -7.02 -8.08 28.34
CA PRO A 321 -8.43 -7.73 28.52
C PRO A 321 -9.35 -8.65 27.72
N GLY A 322 -10.53 -8.96 28.26
CA GLY A 322 -11.53 -9.81 27.58
C GLY A 322 -12.43 -9.07 26.57
N ASP A 323 -12.11 -7.83 26.23
CA ASP A 323 -12.94 -7.03 25.32
C ASP A 323 -12.77 -7.52 23.88
N ALA A 324 -13.88 -7.96 23.28
CA ALA A 324 -13.93 -8.45 21.91
C ALA A 324 -14.99 -7.69 21.10
N LEU A 325 -14.80 -7.63 19.78
CA LEU A 325 -15.81 -7.09 18.88
C LEU A 325 -16.99 -8.05 18.80
N THR A 326 -18.20 -7.50 18.75
CA THR A 326 -19.45 -8.27 18.64
C THR A 326 -20.37 -7.68 17.58
N GLY A 327 -21.32 -8.48 17.11
CA GLY A 327 -22.39 -8.05 16.23
C GLY A 327 -21.92 -7.62 14.83
N PRO A 328 -22.55 -6.59 14.23
CA PRO A 328 -22.25 -6.17 12.85
C PRO A 328 -20.80 -5.76 12.64
N VAL A 329 -20.16 -5.13 13.63
CA VAL A 329 -18.76 -4.72 13.53
C VAL A 329 -17.86 -5.94 13.42
N ALA A 330 -18.04 -6.96 14.27
CA ALA A 330 -17.28 -8.21 14.18
C ALA A 330 -17.44 -8.89 12.80
N ALA A 331 -18.66 -8.87 12.25
CA ALA A 331 -18.94 -9.38 10.91
C ALA A 331 -18.23 -8.59 9.80
N MET A 332 -18.20 -7.26 9.88
CA MET A 332 -17.47 -6.41 8.95
C MET A 332 -15.97 -6.74 8.96
N VAL A 333 -15.35 -6.83 10.14
CA VAL A 333 -13.92 -7.16 10.27
C VAL A 333 -13.61 -8.55 9.73
N GLY A 334 -14.40 -9.56 10.12
CA GLY A 334 -14.18 -10.94 9.69
C GLY A 334 -14.26 -11.07 8.16
N ASN A 335 -15.25 -10.42 7.54
CA ASN A 335 -15.37 -10.40 6.08
C ASN A 335 -14.24 -9.61 5.40
N LEU A 336 -13.83 -8.48 5.98
CA LEU A 336 -12.70 -7.71 5.46
C LEU A 336 -11.42 -8.54 5.45
N VAL A 337 -11.10 -9.23 6.55
CA VAL A 337 -9.90 -10.08 6.64
C VAL A 337 -10.01 -11.29 5.70
N GLY A 338 -11.17 -11.93 5.61
CA GLY A 338 -11.40 -13.02 4.65
C GLY A 338 -11.19 -12.58 3.20
N TYR A 339 -11.68 -11.39 2.85
CA TYR A 339 -11.51 -10.79 1.53
C TYR A 339 -10.07 -10.34 1.26
N GLU A 340 -9.37 -9.84 2.28
CA GLU A 340 -7.94 -9.53 2.18
C GLU A 340 -7.10 -10.76 1.80
N ILE A 341 -7.42 -11.92 2.37
CA ILE A 341 -6.77 -13.20 2.03
C ILE A 341 -7.13 -13.62 0.61
N PHE A 342 -8.38 -13.46 0.21
CA PHE A 342 -8.81 -13.72 -1.16
C PHE A 342 -8.00 -12.87 -2.15
N ARG A 343 -7.84 -11.56 -1.91
CA ARG A 343 -7.00 -10.67 -2.73
C ARG A 343 -5.54 -11.13 -2.76
N LEU A 344 -4.95 -11.34 -1.59
CA LEU A 344 -3.55 -11.75 -1.44
C LEU A 344 -3.22 -13.02 -2.26
N THR A 345 -4.07 -14.04 -2.14
CA THR A 345 -3.80 -15.37 -2.69
C THR A 345 -4.19 -15.49 -4.15
N THR A 346 -5.31 -14.90 -4.58
CA THR A 346 -5.72 -14.89 -5.99
C THR A 346 -4.88 -13.90 -6.80
N GLY A 347 -4.41 -12.82 -6.17
CA GLY A 347 -3.76 -11.70 -6.85
C GLY A 347 -4.71 -10.91 -7.74
N ALA A 348 -6.03 -10.97 -7.49
CA ALA A 348 -7.02 -10.17 -8.20
C ALA A 348 -6.78 -8.66 -7.95
N LEU A 349 -6.50 -8.30 -6.71
CA LEU A 349 -6.09 -6.95 -6.33
C LEU A 349 -4.90 -7.04 -5.37
N PRO A 350 -4.07 -5.99 -5.27
CA PRO A 350 -3.09 -5.90 -4.19
C PRO A 350 -3.77 -6.02 -2.83
N ALA A 351 -3.11 -6.71 -1.90
CA ALA A 351 -3.54 -6.75 -0.49
C ALA A 351 -3.43 -5.34 0.12
N GLU A 352 -4.51 -4.83 0.72
CA GLU A 352 -4.56 -3.46 1.27
C GLU A 352 -3.68 -3.31 2.51
N THR A 353 -3.43 -4.40 3.23
CA THR A 353 -2.56 -4.45 4.41
C THR A 353 -1.08 -4.65 4.07
N SER A 354 -0.75 -4.73 2.78
CA SER A 354 0.64 -4.84 2.30
C SER A 354 1.38 -3.51 2.51
N GLY A 355 2.21 -3.45 3.56
CA GLY A 355 2.96 -2.23 3.92
C GLY A 355 2.09 -1.09 4.47
N GLN A 356 0.81 -1.35 4.72
CA GLN A 356 -0.15 -0.37 5.25
C GLN A 356 -1.03 -1.01 6.32
N LEU A 357 -1.69 -0.19 7.11
CA LEU A 357 -2.74 -0.62 8.01
C LEU A 357 -4.06 0.08 7.66
N LEU A 358 -5.17 -0.59 7.99
CA LEU A 358 -6.50 -0.02 7.91
C LEU A 358 -6.91 0.40 9.32
N VAL A 359 -7.19 1.69 9.50
CA VAL A 359 -7.71 2.27 10.75
C VAL A 359 -9.20 2.50 10.57
N GLN A 360 -10.01 1.83 11.37
CA GLN A 360 -11.45 2.09 11.44
C GLN A 360 -11.80 2.70 12.79
N ASP A 361 -12.41 3.89 12.81
CA ASP A 361 -13.01 4.43 14.04
C ASP A 361 -14.31 3.68 14.35
N LEU A 362 -14.42 3.10 15.55
CA LEU A 362 -15.56 2.25 15.89
C LEU A 362 -16.86 3.04 16.16
N ALA A 363 -16.80 4.37 16.27
CA ALA A 363 -17.98 5.20 16.48
C ALA A 363 -18.45 5.90 15.20
N SER A 364 -17.55 6.44 14.39
CA SER A 364 -17.93 7.05 13.10
C SER A 364 -18.00 6.04 11.96
N LEU A 365 -17.34 4.89 12.10
CA LEU A 365 -17.11 3.89 11.05
C LEU A 365 -16.25 4.41 9.88
N ASP A 366 -15.60 5.55 10.03
CA ASP A 366 -14.64 6.05 9.04
C ASP A 366 -13.45 5.09 8.94
N VAL A 367 -13.02 4.81 7.71
CA VAL A 367 -11.89 3.93 7.41
C VAL A 367 -10.81 4.72 6.68
N MET A 368 -9.58 4.60 7.16
CA MET A 368 -8.38 5.21 6.56
C MET A 368 -7.31 4.14 6.36
N ALA A 369 -6.70 4.10 5.18
CA ALA A 369 -5.52 3.30 4.91
C ALA A 369 -4.26 4.16 5.04
N GLU A 370 -3.30 3.73 5.86
CA GLU A 370 -2.04 4.46 6.04
C GLU A 370 -0.81 3.56 5.94
N PRO A 371 0.25 4.00 5.22
CA PRO A 371 1.49 3.25 5.14
C PRO A 371 2.19 3.16 6.49
N VAL A 372 2.80 2.01 6.77
CA VAL A 372 3.58 1.79 7.98
C VAL A 372 5.05 1.75 7.60
N HIS A 373 5.75 2.86 7.79
CA HIS A 373 7.19 2.89 7.59
C HIS A 373 7.92 2.16 8.72
N PRO A 374 9.04 1.48 8.44
CA PRO A 374 9.89 0.88 9.46
C PRO A 374 10.25 1.90 10.54
N HIS A 375 9.93 1.60 11.79
CA HIS A 375 10.31 2.46 12.91
C HIS A 375 11.79 2.22 13.23
N PRO A 376 12.64 3.26 13.34
CA PRO A 376 14.09 3.09 13.54
C PRO A 376 14.45 2.38 14.85
N ARG A 377 13.57 2.42 15.86
CA ARG A 377 13.68 1.69 17.13
C ARG A 377 13.10 0.27 17.12
N CYS A 378 12.52 -0.19 16.01
CA CYS A 378 12.01 -1.56 15.92
C CYS A 378 13.17 -2.51 15.64
N THR A 379 13.48 -3.39 16.58
CA THR A 379 14.61 -4.35 16.48
C THR A 379 14.46 -5.29 15.27
N ARG A 380 13.28 -5.89 15.08
CA ARG A 380 12.98 -6.76 13.94
C ARG A 380 13.19 -6.06 12.60
N CYS A 381 12.54 -4.91 12.40
CA CYS A 381 12.62 -4.22 11.12
C CYS A 381 13.98 -3.54 10.90
N ALA A 382 14.69 -3.14 11.95
CA ALA A 382 16.06 -2.65 11.83
C ALA A 382 17.01 -3.76 11.36
N ALA A 383 16.86 -4.99 11.88
CA ALA A 383 17.64 -6.14 11.42
C ALA A 383 17.37 -6.46 9.93
N LEU A 384 16.10 -6.54 9.53
CA LEU A 384 15.71 -6.77 8.13
C LEU A 384 16.18 -5.64 7.19
N ALA A 385 16.13 -4.39 7.64
CA ALA A 385 16.58 -3.26 6.85
C ALA A 385 18.11 -3.22 6.73
N ALA A 386 18.86 -3.69 7.74
CA ALA A 386 20.32 -3.77 7.67
C ALA A 386 20.78 -4.75 6.57
N ASP A 387 20.09 -5.88 6.42
CA ASP A 387 20.37 -6.86 5.34
C ASP A 387 20.07 -6.30 3.94
N GLN A 388 19.17 -5.31 3.85
CA GLN A 388 18.74 -4.68 2.61
C GLN A 388 19.33 -3.28 2.40
N ALA A 389 20.21 -2.83 3.32
CA ALA A 389 20.68 -1.45 3.32
C ALA A 389 21.53 -1.20 2.07
N PRO A 390 21.22 -0.14 1.28
CA PRO A 390 22.12 0.27 0.22
C PRO A 390 23.48 0.63 0.81
N ALA A 391 24.55 0.43 0.03
CA ALA A 391 25.89 0.84 0.43
C ALA A 391 25.86 2.33 0.87
N PRO A 392 26.67 2.71 1.88
CA PRO A 392 26.74 4.09 2.31
C PRO A 392 26.93 5.01 1.11
N ALA A 393 26.15 6.10 1.05
CA ALA A 393 26.27 7.06 -0.03
C ALA A 393 27.73 7.54 -0.15
N ALA A 394 28.28 7.49 -1.37
CA ALA A 394 29.63 7.97 -1.62
C ALA A 394 29.73 9.45 -1.21
N LEU A 395 30.83 9.81 -0.56
CA LEU A 395 31.08 11.21 -0.22
C LEU A 395 31.17 12.01 -1.54
N PRO A 396 30.58 13.22 -1.58
CA PRO A 396 30.65 14.04 -2.79
C PRO A 396 32.10 14.37 -3.13
N ASP A 397 32.46 14.32 -4.42
CA ASP A 397 33.82 14.63 -4.90
C ASP A 397 34.18 16.09 -4.61
N ALA A 398 33.26 17.01 -4.91
CA ALA A 398 33.42 18.44 -4.68
C ALA A 398 32.30 18.99 -3.78
N LEU A 399 32.65 19.94 -2.91
CA LEU A 399 31.69 20.71 -2.13
C LEU A 399 31.14 21.83 -3.01
N ALA A 400 29.87 21.72 -3.38
CA ALA A 400 29.14 22.80 -4.03
C ALA A 400 28.35 23.58 -2.99
N LEU A 401 28.41 24.91 -3.07
CA LEU A 401 27.49 25.75 -2.31
C LEU A 401 26.06 25.56 -2.87
N PRO A 402 25.03 25.43 -2.03
CA PRO A 402 23.66 25.45 -2.49
C PRO A 402 23.42 26.74 -3.29
N ALA A 403 22.91 26.61 -4.52
CA ALA A 403 22.54 27.78 -5.29
C ALA A 403 21.38 28.50 -4.58
N THR A 404 21.55 29.80 -4.30
CA THR A 404 20.47 30.60 -3.74
C THR A 404 19.36 30.70 -4.79
N PRO A 405 18.11 30.30 -4.48
CA PRO A 405 17.01 30.39 -5.44
C PRO A 405 16.81 31.86 -5.86
N THR A 406 16.60 32.09 -7.17
CA THR A 406 16.41 33.43 -7.76
C THR A 406 15.00 33.56 -8.36
N VAL A 407 14.56 34.77 -8.66
CA VAL A 407 13.23 35.04 -9.25
C VAL A 407 13.05 34.35 -10.63
N GLU A 408 14.14 34.11 -11.36
CA GLU A 408 14.13 33.45 -12.68
C GLU A 408 13.87 31.93 -12.61
N THR A 409 14.00 31.33 -11.43
CA THR A 409 13.71 29.90 -11.25
C THR A 409 12.25 29.64 -10.93
N ALA A 410 11.29 30.47 -11.39
CA ALA A 410 9.86 30.24 -11.21
C ALA A 410 9.33 28.92 -11.82
N ARG A 411 10.10 28.25 -12.70
CA ARG A 411 9.89 26.84 -13.11
C ARG A 411 10.12 25.84 -11.95
N ASP A 412 10.71 26.27 -10.83
CA ASP A 412 10.89 25.53 -9.59
C ASP A 412 9.58 25.38 -8.80
N ALA A 413 8.55 26.18 -9.03
CA ALA A 413 7.33 26.10 -8.23
C ALA A 413 6.57 24.78 -8.45
N GLU A 414 6.48 24.32 -9.70
CA GLU A 414 5.85 23.03 -10.03
C GLU A 414 6.69 21.86 -9.50
N ALA A 415 8.01 21.89 -9.69
CA ALA A 415 8.92 20.87 -9.16
C ALA A 415 8.93 20.82 -7.62
N LEU A 416 8.84 21.98 -6.97
CA LEU A 416 8.74 22.12 -5.52
C LEU A 416 7.42 21.54 -4.99
N VAL A 417 6.31 21.81 -5.69
CA VAL A 417 4.99 21.25 -5.33
C VAL A 417 4.99 19.74 -5.55
N GLU A 418 5.55 19.25 -6.65
CA GLU A 418 5.67 17.81 -6.91
C GLU A 418 6.51 17.13 -5.84
N GLU A 419 7.66 17.69 -5.49
CA GLU A 419 8.52 17.18 -4.43
C GLU A 419 7.84 17.20 -3.06
N LEU A 420 7.15 18.30 -2.73
CA LEU A 420 6.36 18.41 -1.52
C LEU A 420 5.25 17.34 -1.49
N ASN A 421 4.54 17.13 -2.60
CA ASN A 421 3.48 16.13 -2.71
C ASN A 421 4.05 14.73 -2.53
N ARG A 422 5.19 14.42 -3.16
CA ARG A 422 5.89 13.15 -3.02
C ARG A 422 6.25 12.85 -1.56
N ILE A 423 6.89 13.80 -0.87
CA ILE A 423 7.28 13.64 0.53
C ILE A 423 6.07 13.59 1.45
N SER A 424 5.10 14.50 1.27
CA SER A 424 3.89 14.57 2.09
C SER A 424 3.05 13.30 1.98
N THR A 425 2.87 12.81 0.75
CA THR A 425 2.16 11.56 0.48
C THR A 425 2.87 10.38 1.15
N ALA A 426 4.19 10.38 1.25
CA ALA A 426 4.90 9.30 1.90
C ALA A 426 4.89 9.39 3.44
N LEU A 427 5.07 10.59 4.03
CA LEU A 427 5.49 10.73 5.42
C LEU A 427 4.50 11.43 6.36
N VAL A 428 3.54 12.20 5.82
CA VAL A 428 2.60 12.99 6.62
C VAL A 428 1.28 12.22 6.75
N ARG A 429 1.04 11.63 7.92
CA ARG A 429 -0.16 10.83 8.19
C ARG A 429 -0.57 10.91 9.68
N PRO A 430 -1.85 11.12 10.00
CA PRO A 430 -2.29 11.32 11.38
C PRO A 430 -2.08 10.12 12.30
N TYR A 431 -2.11 8.87 11.81
CA TYR A 431 -1.94 7.69 12.66
C TYR A 431 -0.52 7.13 12.62
N THR A 432 0.03 6.86 11.44
CA THR A 432 1.31 6.14 11.27
C THR A 432 2.46 7.01 10.75
N GLY A 433 2.19 8.28 10.45
CA GLY A 433 3.15 9.19 9.83
C GLY A 433 4.41 9.40 10.66
N ILE A 434 5.50 9.78 9.99
CA ILE A 434 6.66 10.38 10.68
C ILE A 434 6.25 11.75 11.19
N PHE A 435 5.48 12.46 10.36
CA PHE A 435 4.84 13.72 10.66
C PHE A 435 3.33 13.48 10.74
N SER A 436 2.64 14.05 11.72
CA SER A 436 1.22 13.76 11.91
C SER A 436 0.33 14.62 11.00
N ARG A 437 0.62 15.92 10.89
CA ARG A 437 -0.14 16.87 10.07
C ARG A 437 0.60 18.18 9.84
N TYR A 438 0.12 18.94 8.87
CA TYR A 438 0.33 20.38 8.80
C TYR A 438 -0.61 21.09 9.79
N ASP A 439 -0.10 22.12 10.43
CA ASP A 439 -0.79 22.95 11.42
C ASP A 439 -0.62 24.43 11.04
N ASP A 440 -0.92 24.73 9.77
CA ASP A 440 -0.70 26.03 9.12
C ASP A 440 -1.95 26.71 8.54
N GLU A 441 -3.13 26.09 8.69
CA GLU A 441 -4.40 26.61 8.16
C GLU A 441 -4.80 27.96 8.79
N GLU A 442 -4.54 28.14 10.08
CA GLU A 442 -4.88 29.36 10.82
C GLU A 442 -3.79 30.45 10.71
N LEU A 443 -2.66 30.17 10.08
CA LEU A 443 -1.53 31.11 10.00
C LEU A 443 -1.77 32.15 8.90
N THR A 444 -1.60 33.43 9.24
CA THR A 444 -1.67 34.53 8.26
C THR A 444 -0.48 34.43 7.28
N GLN A 445 -0.78 34.37 5.98
CA GLN A 445 0.19 34.11 4.91
C GLN A 445 0.74 35.38 4.23
N THR A 446 0.77 36.50 4.97
CA THR A 446 1.23 37.82 4.49
C THR A 446 2.09 38.51 5.56
N PRO A 447 3.24 39.14 5.20
CA PRO A 447 3.95 39.12 3.92
C PRO A 447 4.79 37.85 3.68
N LEU A 448 5.01 37.04 4.72
CA LEU A 448 5.77 35.78 4.68
C LEU A 448 4.82 34.60 4.58
N LYS A 449 5.25 33.54 3.89
CA LYS A 449 4.55 32.25 3.89
C LYS A 449 5.06 31.44 5.06
N LEU A 450 4.17 31.03 5.95
CA LEU A 450 4.53 30.28 7.15
C LEU A 450 3.89 28.90 7.08
N SER A 451 4.66 27.89 7.45
CA SER A 451 4.15 26.56 7.68
C SER A 451 4.62 26.04 9.03
N ARG A 452 3.83 25.11 9.58
CA ARG A 452 4.11 24.39 10.81
C ARG A 452 3.74 22.94 10.60
N VAL A 453 4.65 22.03 10.93
CA VAL A 453 4.42 20.59 10.88
C VAL A 453 4.54 20.01 12.28
N GLU A 454 3.66 19.07 12.61
CA GLU A 454 3.71 18.34 13.88
C GLU A 454 4.51 17.04 13.71
N VAL A 455 5.52 16.84 14.56
CA VAL A 455 6.38 15.66 14.60
C VAL A 455 6.35 15.04 15.99
N ALA A 456 6.22 13.72 16.05
CA ALA A 456 6.27 12.98 17.30
C ALA A 456 7.68 12.47 17.57
N LEU A 457 8.23 12.78 18.75
CA LEU A 457 9.59 12.45 19.16
C LEU A 457 9.65 11.23 20.11
N GLY A 458 8.54 10.51 20.25
CA GLY A 458 8.40 9.35 21.13
C GLY A 458 7.98 9.70 22.56
N GLY A 459 7.52 8.70 23.32
CA GLY A 459 7.11 8.87 24.73
C GLY A 459 5.96 9.86 24.94
N GLY A 460 5.09 10.06 23.94
CA GLY A 460 4.01 11.05 23.96
C GLY A 460 4.45 12.50 23.69
N VAL A 461 5.75 12.76 23.49
CA VAL A 461 6.26 14.11 23.20
C VAL A 461 6.04 14.44 21.73
N ARG A 462 5.36 15.56 21.47
CA ARG A 462 5.19 16.12 20.13
C ARG A 462 5.73 17.54 20.07
N ARG A 463 6.33 17.88 18.93
CA ARG A 463 6.79 19.24 18.65
C ARG A 463 6.12 19.75 17.39
N ARG A 464 5.91 21.07 17.38
CA ARG A 464 5.48 21.81 16.21
C ARG A 464 6.67 22.59 15.70
N ILE A 465 7.07 22.30 14.47
CA ILE A 465 8.26 22.88 13.85
C ILE A 465 7.79 23.80 12.74
N ALA A 466 8.12 25.08 12.91
CA ALA A 466 7.73 26.13 11.99
C ALA A 466 8.88 26.48 11.06
N ALA A 467 8.55 26.77 9.80
CA ALA A 467 9.46 27.34 8.83
C ALA A 467 8.73 28.37 7.97
N PHE A 468 9.50 29.20 7.28
CA PHE A 468 8.96 30.28 6.46
C PHE A 468 9.60 30.33 5.07
N ASP A 469 8.87 30.93 4.13
CA ASP A 469 9.29 31.20 2.76
C ASP A 469 8.81 32.56 2.28
N VAL A 470 9.65 33.26 1.53
CA VAL A 470 9.39 34.61 1.04
C VAL A 470 8.48 34.62 -0.20
N HIS A 471 8.30 33.48 -0.86
CA HIS A 471 7.62 33.35 -2.14
C HIS A 471 6.42 32.39 -2.06
N HIS A 472 6.60 31.16 -1.56
CA HIS A 472 5.61 30.07 -1.71
C HIS A 472 5.34 29.31 -0.40
N LEU A 473 4.06 29.02 -0.11
CA LEU A 473 3.69 28.14 1.02
C LEU A 473 4.28 26.73 0.87
N ALA A 474 4.40 26.22 -0.36
CA ALA A 474 5.04 24.93 -0.62
C ALA A 474 6.51 24.91 -0.14
N GLY A 475 7.24 26.02 -0.30
CA GLY A 475 8.62 26.16 0.17
C GLY A 475 8.70 26.20 1.70
N ALA A 476 7.74 26.87 2.35
CA ALA A 476 7.65 26.89 3.81
C ALA A 476 7.35 25.48 4.37
N ARG A 477 6.41 24.75 3.76
CA ARG A 477 6.09 23.35 4.13
C ARG A 477 7.26 22.41 3.96
N LEU A 478 7.95 22.49 2.82
CA LEU A 478 9.11 21.63 2.56
C LEU A 478 10.25 21.89 3.56
N ARG A 479 10.53 23.16 3.88
CA ARG A 479 11.53 23.49 4.92
C ARG A 479 11.12 23.04 6.31
N ALA A 480 9.83 23.14 6.65
CA ALA A 480 9.31 22.64 7.92
C ALA A 480 9.49 21.12 8.01
N LEU A 481 9.25 20.37 6.92
CA LEU A 481 9.48 18.93 6.85
C LEU A 481 10.96 18.58 7.05
N TYR A 482 11.89 19.28 6.40
CA TYR A 482 13.33 19.03 6.58
C TYR A 482 13.79 19.30 8.01
N ALA A 483 13.41 20.45 8.59
CA ALA A 483 13.72 20.75 9.99
C ALA A 483 13.08 19.75 10.95
N ALA A 484 11.89 19.25 10.63
CA ALA A 484 11.24 18.19 11.41
C ALA A 484 11.92 16.84 11.27
N ALA A 485 12.46 16.52 10.09
CA ALA A 485 13.26 15.33 9.89
C ALA A 485 14.53 15.39 10.75
N GLU A 486 15.24 16.52 10.77
CA GLU A 486 16.42 16.71 11.62
C GLU A 486 16.10 16.43 13.11
N ALA A 487 15.03 17.05 13.62
CA ALA A 487 14.57 16.83 14.99
C ALA A 487 14.17 15.36 15.24
N TYR A 488 13.50 14.72 14.28
CA TYR A 488 13.12 13.30 14.37
C TYR A 488 14.35 12.40 14.45
N VAL A 489 15.32 12.58 13.55
CA VAL A 489 16.55 11.79 13.53
C VAL A 489 17.35 12.02 14.83
N GLU A 490 17.29 13.22 15.39
CA GLU A 490 17.99 13.54 16.61
C GLU A 490 17.43 12.88 17.88
N HIS A 491 16.11 12.74 17.97
CA HIS A 491 15.46 12.25 19.19
C HIS A 491 14.97 10.80 19.09
N VAL A 492 14.71 10.31 17.87
CA VAL A 492 14.01 9.03 17.65
C VAL A 492 14.92 7.97 17.05
N VAL A 493 15.81 8.33 16.14
CA VAL A 493 16.69 7.36 15.46
C VAL A 493 17.84 6.98 16.40
N PRO A 494 18.02 5.68 16.72
CA PRO A 494 19.17 5.24 17.50
C PRO A 494 20.48 5.64 16.83
N LEU A 495 21.42 6.16 17.62
CA LEU A 495 22.76 6.48 17.14
C LEU A 495 23.57 5.19 17.02
N VAL A 496 24.23 4.99 15.88
CA VAL A 496 25.23 3.92 15.75
C VAL A 496 26.51 4.41 16.41
N GLU A 497 26.81 3.88 17.59
CA GLU A 497 28.02 4.24 18.32
C GLU A 497 29.27 3.68 17.64
N ALA A 498 30.30 4.52 17.52
CA ALA A 498 31.61 4.09 17.06
C ALA A 498 32.27 3.26 18.16
N ARG A 499 32.31 1.94 17.96
CA ARG A 499 33.02 1.00 18.85
C ARG A 499 34.52 1.32 18.86
N GLN A 500 35.12 1.25 20.04
CA GLN A 500 36.58 1.19 20.17
C GLN A 500 37.01 -0.26 19.88
N ASP A 501 37.02 -0.68 18.62
CA ASP A 501 37.54 -2.00 18.31
C ASP A 501 39.06 -1.99 18.48
N GLY A 502 39.55 -2.72 19.49
CA GLY A 502 40.95 -2.75 19.91
C GLY A 502 41.95 -3.37 18.93
N ARG A 503 41.61 -3.51 17.63
CA ARG A 503 42.48 -4.11 16.59
C ARG A 503 42.18 -3.59 15.17
N GLY A 504 42.22 -2.27 14.97
CA GLY A 504 42.19 -1.62 13.65
C GLY A 504 42.63 -0.15 13.78
N GLU A 505 43.19 0.44 12.72
CA GLU A 505 43.82 1.77 12.68
C GLU A 505 43.22 2.82 13.63
N ALA A 506 44.08 3.60 14.29
CA ALA A 506 43.68 4.65 15.21
C ALA A 506 42.88 5.74 14.46
N VAL A 507 41.56 5.63 14.47
CA VAL A 507 40.66 6.65 13.91
C VAL A 507 40.85 7.94 14.72
N ARG A 508 41.20 9.03 14.02
CA ARG A 508 41.39 10.35 14.64
C ARG A 508 40.14 10.72 15.43
N THR A 509 40.32 10.98 16.72
CA THR A 509 39.24 11.38 17.62
C THR A 509 39.31 12.89 17.85
N LEU A 510 38.19 13.59 17.62
CA LEU A 510 38.04 15.02 17.88
C LEU A 510 37.30 15.19 19.20
N VAL A 511 37.94 15.77 20.22
CA VAL A 511 37.30 16.04 21.52
C VAL A 511 36.48 17.33 21.47
N PRO A 512 35.60 17.63 22.44
CA PRO A 512 34.84 18.89 22.43
C PRO A 512 35.68 20.15 22.27
N ALA A 513 36.90 20.17 22.83
CA ALA A 513 37.82 21.28 22.69
C ALA A 513 38.37 21.48 21.25
N ASP A 514 38.33 20.44 20.41
CA ASP A 514 38.74 20.51 19.01
C ASP A 514 37.63 21.06 18.10
N LEU A 515 36.41 21.24 18.63
CA LEU A 515 35.22 21.63 17.87
C LEU A 515 34.82 23.05 18.23
N THR A 516 34.41 23.83 17.22
CA THR A 516 33.86 25.18 17.42
C THR A 516 32.56 25.17 18.22
N THR A 517 31.88 24.02 18.27
CA THR A 517 30.70 23.76 19.09
C THR A 517 31.05 23.35 20.52
N GLY A 518 32.32 23.28 20.93
CA GLY A 518 32.68 22.88 22.29
C GLY A 518 32.02 23.76 23.36
N GLY A 519 31.29 23.16 24.29
CA GLY A 519 30.53 23.88 25.33
C GLY A 519 31.38 24.53 26.41
N GLY A 520 32.68 24.21 26.48
CA GLY A 520 33.60 24.74 27.50
C GLY A 520 33.28 24.30 28.93
N THR A 521 32.35 23.36 29.13
CA THR A 521 31.89 22.90 30.45
C THR A 521 32.86 21.93 31.14
N GLY A 522 33.86 21.42 30.40
CA GLY A 522 34.75 20.36 30.87
C GLY A 522 34.09 18.97 30.95
N ALA A 523 32.85 18.82 30.47
CA ALA A 523 32.16 17.55 30.45
C ALA A 523 32.78 16.61 29.40
N GLU A 524 33.08 15.38 29.83
CA GLU A 524 33.61 14.31 28.97
C GLU A 524 32.47 13.66 28.18
N PRO A 525 32.61 13.46 26.85
CA PRO A 525 31.61 12.75 26.05
C PRO A 525 31.41 11.30 26.49
N THR A 526 30.16 10.93 26.75
CA THR A 526 29.77 9.56 27.15
C THR A 526 29.56 8.63 25.96
N ALA A 527 29.29 9.18 24.77
CA ALA A 527 29.08 8.44 23.53
C ALA A 527 29.80 9.10 22.36
N TRP A 528 30.17 8.29 21.38
CA TRP A 528 30.97 8.69 20.23
C TRP A 528 30.39 8.10 18.95
N ALA A 529 30.51 8.83 17.86
CA ALA A 529 30.02 8.42 16.55
C ALA A 529 31.11 8.60 15.49
N ALA A 530 30.99 7.80 14.42
CA ALA A 530 31.82 7.96 13.25
C ALA A 530 31.25 9.10 12.38
N ALA A 531 32.14 9.94 11.88
CA ALA A 531 31.86 10.95 10.87
C ALA A 531 32.92 10.86 9.77
N ALA A 532 32.67 11.47 8.63
CA ALA A 532 33.62 11.54 7.53
C ALA A 532 34.06 12.98 7.30
N SER A 533 35.36 13.20 7.19
CA SER A 533 35.90 14.48 6.77
C SER A 533 35.55 14.74 5.30
N LEU A 534 34.82 15.80 5.00
CA LEU A 534 34.52 16.15 3.61
C LEU A 534 35.75 16.62 2.82
N ILE A 535 36.83 17.00 3.52
CA ILE A 535 38.10 17.47 2.96
C ILE A 535 39.05 16.29 2.71
N THR A 536 39.36 15.53 3.76
CA THR A 536 40.34 14.43 3.69
C THR A 536 39.72 13.10 3.28
N LYS A 537 38.38 13.00 3.30
CA LYS A 537 37.59 11.76 3.09
C LYS A 537 37.86 10.66 4.13
N GLU A 538 38.72 10.92 5.10
CA GLU A 538 39.05 9.99 6.17
C GLU A 538 37.93 9.94 7.23
N PRO A 539 37.71 8.77 7.84
CA PRO A 539 36.83 8.66 8.99
C PRO A 539 37.44 9.38 10.20
N VAL A 540 36.59 10.07 10.94
CA VAL A 540 36.91 10.71 12.21
C VAL A 540 35.89 10.28 13.26
N ARG A 541 36.30 10.24 14.52
CA ARG A 541 35.44 9.95 15.65
C ARG A 541 35.10 11.27 16.35
N VAL A 542 33.82 11.56 16.49
CA VAL A 542 33.31 12.80 17.10
C VAL A 542 32.38 12.48 18.28
N PRO A 543 32.21 13.40 19.24
CA PRO A 543 31.27 13.22 20.33
C PRO A 543 29.85 13.07 19.75
N ALA A 544 29.08 12.12 20.24
CA ALA A 544 27.68 11.94 19.85
C ALA A 544 26.87 13.24 20.02
N ALA A 545 27.18 13.99 21.08
CA ALA A 545 26.64 15.32 21.37
C ALA A 545 26.87 16.36 20.25
N ALA A 546 27.94 16.21 19.45
CA ALA A 546 28.22 17.14 18.34
C ALA A 546 27.35 16.84 17.11
N LEU A 547 26.89 15.59 16.97
CA LEU A 547 25.94 15.21 15.92
C LEU A 547 24.49 15.44 16.33
N ARG A 548 24.19 15.30 17.63
CA ARG A 548 22.85 15.36 18.25
C ARG A 548 22.81 16.39 19.39
N PRO A 549 22.99 17.70 19.13
CA PRO A 549 23.16 18.72 20.15
C PRO A 549 21.92 18.97 21.05
N PHE A 550 20.72 18.73 20.57
CA PHE A 550 19.46 18.75 21.33
C PHE A 550 19.01 17.35 21.79
N GLY A 551 19.72 16.29 21.37
CA GLY A 551 19.43 14.92 21.73
C GLY A 551 19.90 14.50 23.13
N PRO A 552 19.60 13.27 23.56
CA PRO A 552 19.93 12.78 24.91
C PRO A 552 21.45 12.73 25.21
N TYR A 553 22.28 12.67 24.17
CA TYR A 553 23.75 12.58 24.29
C TYR A 553 24.41 13.89 24.72
N ASN A 554 23.71 15.03 24.65
CA ASN A 554 24.25 16.34 25.04
C ASN A 554 23.61 16.89 26.34
N ARG A 555 23.12 16.02 27.23
CA ARG A 555 22.47 16.42 28.49
C ARG A 555 23.37 17.31 29.36
N ASP A 556 24.66 17.02 29.39
CA ASP A 556 25.65 17.75 30.18
C ASP A 556 26.21 18.99 29.44
N ARG A 557 25.66 19.30 28.26
CA ARG A 557 26.02 20.45 27.43
C ARG A 557 27.52 20.50 27.13
N ALA A 558 28.12 19.34 26.85
CA ALA A 558 29.49 19.24 26.37
C ALA A 558 29.67 19.94 25.02
N GLN A 559 28.58 20.10 24.26
CA GLN A 559 28.51 20.84 23.01
C GLN A 559 27.43 21.94 23.07
N LEU A 560 27.69 23.05 22.40
CA LEU A 560 26.73 24.10 22.07
C LEU A 560 25.83 23.63 20.93
N ALA A 561 24.58 24.07 20.96
CA ALA A 561 23.55 23.73 19.99
C ALA A 561 23.33 24.84 18.96
#